data_AF-A0A836WRP7-F1
#
_entry.id   AF-A0A836WRP7-F1
#
_cell.length_a   1.000
_cell.length_b   1.000
_cell.length_c   1.000
_cell.angle_alpha   90.00
_cell.angle_beta   90.00
_cell.angle_gamma   90.00
#
_symmetry.space_group_name_H-M   'P 1'
#
loop_
_entity.id
_entity.type
_entity.pdbx_description
1 polymer ?
#
loop_
_entity_poly.entity_id
_entity_poly.type
_entity_poly.pdbx_seq_one_letter_code
_entity_poly.pdbx_strand_id
1 'polypeptide(L)' 'KWGQTHDINNLFVSDGSQFTTSASENPTLTIVTLAIRQADYIAEQLGKGNI' A
#
# COMPACT_ATOMS: atom_id res chain seq x y z
N LYS A 1 -6.92 -0.74 -2.81
CA LYS A 1 -7.17 0.21 -1.67
C LYS A 1 -6.08 0.16 -0.59
N TRP A 2 -5.16 -0.81 -0.56
CA TRP A 2 -4.09 -0.87 0.46
C TRP A 2 -2.75 -1.39 -0.11
N GLY A 3 -2.53 -1.21 -1.42
CA GLY A 3 -1.42 -1.87 -2.11
C GLY A 3 -1.52 -3.40 -2.16
N GLN A 4 -2.59 -4.00 -1.65
CA GLN A 4 -2.84 -5.44 -1.71
C GLN A 4 -3.12 -5.88 -3.15
N THR A 5 -2.57 -7.02 -3.54
CA THR A 5 -2.85 -7.62 -4.85
C THR A 5 -4.28 -8.14 -4.95
N HIS A 6 -4.76 -8.33 -6.18
CA HIS A 6 -6.12 -8.83 -6.43
C HIS A 6 -6.26 -10.33 -6.20
N ASP A 7 -5.18 -11.09 -6.44
CA ASP A 7 -5.22 -12.55 -6.45
C ASP A 7 -4.66 -13.19 -5.16
N ILE A 8 -3.77 -12.47 -4.44
CA ILE A 8 -3.05 -13.01 -3.29
C ILE A 8 -3.27 -12.10 -2.07
N ASN A 9 -4.02 -12.61 -1.11
CA ASN A 9 -4.50 -11.85 0.05
C ASN A 9 -3.39 -11.34 0.98
N ASN A 10 -2.23 -11.99 1.02
CA ASN A 10 -1.10 -11.59 1.88
C ASN A 10 0.07 -10.98 1.09
N LEU A 11 -0.17 -10.58 -0.17
CA LEU A 11 0.84 -9.91 -1.00
C LEU A 11 0.49 -8.44 -1.22
N PHE A 12 1.49 -7.60 -1.04
CA PHE A 12 1.37 -6.15 -0.98
C PHE A 12 2.49 -5.47 -1.78
N VAL A 13 2.16 -4.40 -2.50
CA VAL A 13 3.09 -3.55 -3.28
C VAL A 13 3.07 -2.14 -2.71
N SER A 14 4.26 -1.56 -2.51
CA SER A 14 4.47 -0.28 -1.80
C SER A 14 5.41 0.65 -2.58
N ASP A 15 5.09 0.94 -3.84
CA ASP A 15 5.90 1.78 -4.72
C ASP A 15 5.04 2.70 -5.60
N GLY A 16 5.68 3.37 -6.57
CA GLY A 16 5.02 4.27 -7.51
C GLY A 16 4.09 3.59 -8.52
N SER A 17 4.13 2.26 -8.66
CA SER A 17 3.21 1.50 -9.53
C SER A 17 1.76 1.58 -9.06
N GLN A 18 1.53 2.01 -7.81
CA GLN A 18 0.21 2.25 -7.24
C GLN A 18 -0.47 3.51 -7.80
N PHE A 19 0.26 4.38 -8.51
CA PHE A 19 -0.31 5.60 -9.09
C PHE A 19 -1.04 5.29 -10.40
N THR A 20 -2.35 5.52 -10.41
CA THR A 20 -3.20 5.37 -11.61
C THR A 20 -3.18 6.61 -12.50
N THR A 21 -2.51 7.68 -12.05
CA THR A 21 -2.39 8.96 -12.74
C THR A 21 -0.94 9.43 -12.71
N SER A 22 -0.51 10.09 -13.78
CA SER A 22 0.77 10.80 -13.79
C SER A 22 0.68 12.05 -12.91
N ALA A 23 1.73 12.31 -12.14
CA ALA A 23 1.92 13.54 -11.38
C ALA A 23 3.19 14.25 -11.89
N SER A 24 3.16 15.59 -11.94
CA SER A 24 4.33 16.39 -12.36
C SER A 24 5.29 16.67 -11.20
N GLU A 25 4.84 16.51 -9.96
CA GLU A 25 5.59 16.76 -8.73
C GLU A 25 6.31 15.51 -8.23
N ASN A 26 7.29 15.69 -7.33
CA ASN A 26 8.11 14.59 -6.83
C ASN A 26 7.24 13.61 -5.99
N PRO A 27 7.13 12.33 -6.38
CA PRO A 27 6.19 11.40 -5.76
C PRO A 27 6.67 10.80 -4.42
N THR A 28 7.91 11.09 -3.98
CA THR A 28 8.54 10.39 -2.86
C THR A 28 7.68 10.45 -1.59
N LEU A 29 7.17 11.62 -1.24
CA LEU A 29 6.37 11.78 -0.02
C LEU A 29 5.01 11.06 -0.12
N THR A 30 4.43 11.00 -1.32
CA THR A 30 3.20 10.25 -1.58
C THR A 30 3.44 8.75 -1.42
N ILE A 31 4.55 8.22 -1.96
CA ILE A 31 4.93 6.81 -1.81
C ILE A 31 5.08 6.47 -0.32
N VAL A 32 5.82 7.28 0.44
CA VAL A 32 6.02 7.07 1.89
C VAL A 32 4.68 7.11 2.63
N THR A 33 3.81 8.06 2.30
CA THR A 33 2.48 8.18 2.92
C THR A 33 1.63 6.93 2.67
N LEU A 34 1.64 6.41 1.44
CA LEU A 34 0.92 5.18 1.09
C LEU A 34 1.50 3.96 1.82
N ALA A 35 2.82 3.87 1.94
CA ALA A 35 3.51 2.79 2.65
C ALA A 35 3.16 2.77 4.16
N ILE A 36 3.17 3.93 4.83
CA ILE A 36 2.77 4.03 6.25
C ILE A 36 1.31 3.60 6.42
N ARG A 37 0.41 4.13 5.59
CA ARG A 37 -1.03 3.78 5.64
C ARG A 37 -1.29 2.29 5.40
N GLN A 38 -0.46 1.65 4.58
CA GLN A 38 -0.50 0.22 4.32
C GLN A 38 0.04 -0.60 5.49
N ALA A 39 1.12 -0.16 6.14
CA ALA A 39 1.67 -0.81 7.32
C ALA A 39 0.65 -0.88 8.46
N ASP A 40 -0.10 0.22 8.69
CA ASP A 40 -1.18 0.25 9.69
C ASP A 40 -2.26 -0.81 9.39
N TYR A 41 -2.67 -0.92 8.13
CA TYR A 41 -3.65 -1.92 7.70
C TYR A 41 -3.12 -3.35 7.91
N ILE A 42 -1.87 -3.62 7.53
CA ILE A 42 -1.25 -4.93 7.70
C ILE A 42 -1.19 -5.30 9.18
N ALA A 43 -0.77 -4.37 10.05
CA ALA A 43 -0.71 -4.59 11.50
C ALA A 43 -2.11 -4.92 12.09
N GLU A 44 -3.15 -4.19 11.65
CA GLU A 44 -4.52 -4.46 12.08
C GLU A 44 -5.01 -5.85 11.63
N GLN A 45 -4.73 -6.25 10.39
CA GLN A 45 -5.17 -7.55 9.87
C GLN A 45 -4.40 -8.72 10.50
N LEU A 46 -3.09 -8.56 10.75
CA LEU A 46 -2.28 -9.54 11.50
C LEU A 46 -2.81 -9.72 12.93
N GLY A 47 -3.15 -8.63 13.62
CA GLY A 47 -3.74 -8.67 14.96
C GLY A 47 -5.10 -9.38 15.02
N LYS A 48 -5.83 -9.41 13.90
CA LYS A 48 -7.11 -10.13 13.74
C LYS A 48 -6.96 -11.57 13.24
N GLY A 49 -5.76 -11.98 12.80
CA GLY A 49 -5.53 -13.28 12.15
C GLY A 49 -6.14 -13.41 10.76
N ASN A 50 -6.37 -12.27 10.07
CA ASN A 50 -6.97 -12.24 8.74
C ASN A 50 -5.96 -12.45 7.61
N ILE A 51 -4.67 -12.22 7.89
CA ILE A 51 -3.50 -12.48 7.02
C ILE A 51 -2.33 -12.94 7.86
#